data_AF-A0A4U6KJD1-F1
#
_entry.id   AF-A0A4U6KJD1-F1
#
_cell.length_a   1.000
_cell.length_b   1.000
_cell.length_c   1.000
_cell.angle_alpha   90.00
_cell.angle_beta   90.00
_cell.angle_gamma   90.00
#
_symmetry.space_group_name_H-M   'P 1'
#
loop_
_entity.id
_entity.type
_entity.pdbx_description
1 polymer ?
#
loop_
_entity_poly.entity_id
_entity_poly.type
_entity_poly.pdbx_seq_one_letter_code
_entity_poly.pdbx_strand_id
1 'polypeptide(L)' 'GMSGERVPGKVIFETQSTHKMLAALSQASLIHIKGDYDEDTFNEAIMMHTSTSPSYPIVASIETAAAMLRGNSGKR' A
#
# COMPACT_ATOMS: atom_id res chain seq x y z
N GLY A 1 2.67 10.43 10.29
CA GLY A 1 2.07 9.32 9.54
C GLY A 1 1.64 9.79 8.17
N MET A 2 0.88 8.97 7.47
CA MET A 2 0.40 9.25 6.11
C MET A 2 -0.64 10.37 6.05
N SER A 3 -1.20 10.80 7.18
CA SER A 3 -2.01 12.01 7.28
C SER A 3 -1.18 13.30 7.22
N GLY A 4 -1.80 14.37 6.71
CA GLY A 4 -1.21 15.71 6.63
C GLY A 4 -0.17 15.89 5.51
N GLU A 5 0.39 17.10 5.45
CA GLU A 5 1.32 17.53 4.40
C GLU A 5 2.66 16.76 4.40
N ARG A 6 3.39 16.88 3.29
CA ARG A 6 4.78 16.39 3.19
C ARG A 6 5.69 17.17 4.14
N VAL A 7 6.67 16.48 4.71
CA VAL A 7 7.70 17.12 5.54
C VAL A 7 8.93 17.36 4.67
N PRO A 8 9.38 18.61 4.49
CA PRO A 8 10.53 18.92 3.63
C PRO A 8 11.78 18.13 4.05
N GLY A 9 12.47 17.54 3.07
CA GLY A 9 13.70 16.77 3.28
C GLY A 9 13.52 15.43 4.01
N LYS A 10 12.30 14.92 4.15
CA LYS A 10 12.03 13.62 4.80
C LYS A 10 11.17 12.72 3.92
N VAL A 11 11.45 11.41 4.00
CA VAL A 11 10.62 10.35 3.43
C VAL A 11 10.03 9.54 4.57
N ILE A 12 8.71 9.37 4.56
CA ILE A 12 7.95 8.64 5.57
C ILE A 12 7.33 7.41 4.93
N PHE A 13 7.48 6.26 5.58
CA PHE A 13 6.91 4.98 5.15
C PHE A 13 5.88 4.48 6.15
N GLU A 14 4.79 3.91 5.67
CA GLU A 14 3.88 3.09 6.46
C GLU A 14 3.64 1.74 5.78
N THR A 15 3.96 0.66 6.50
CA THR A 15 3.68 -0.72 6.08
C THR A 15 2.44 -1.23 6.80
N GLN A 16 1.41 -1.58 6.03
CA GLN A 16 0.12 -1.99 6.57
C GLN A 16 -0.24 -3.40 6.07
N SER A 17 -0.53 -4.30 7.02
CA SER A 17 -1.16 -5.58 6.69
C SER A 17 -2.65 -5.34 6.44
N THR A 18 -3.01 -5.06 5.18
CA THR A 18 -4.39 -4.80 4.77
C THR A 18 -5.32 -5.92 5.23
N HIS A 19 -4.87 -7.18 5.14
CA HIS A 19 -5.63 -8.35 5.59
C HIS A 19 -5.87 -8.47 7.10
N LYS A 20 -5.19 -7.68 7.93
CA LYS A 20 -5.42 -7.62 9.39
C LYS A 20 -6.30 -6.45 9.78
N MET A 21 -6.16 -5.34 9.07
CA MET A 21 -6.75 -4.06 9.46
C MET A 21 -7.99 -3.70 8.64
N LEU A 22 -8.15 -4.29 7.45
CA LEU A 22 -9.17 -3.99 6.45
C LEU A 22 -9.67 -5.29 5.78
N ALA A 23 -10.68 -5.16 4.91
CA ALA A 23 -11.27 -6.29 4.20
C ALA A 23 -10.47 -6.71 2.95
N ALA A 24 -9.36 -7.43 3.14
CA ALA A 24 -8.54 -8.01 2.08
C ALA A 24 -8.12 -9.46 2.39
N LEU A 25 -7.74 -10.23 1.37
CA LEU A 25 -7.29 -11.62 1.54
C LEU A 25 -5.94 -11.70 2.27
N SER A 26 -5.70 -12.80 3.00
CA SER A 26 -4.40 -13.08 3.63
C SER A 26 -3.24 -12.84 2.66
N GLN A 27 -2.12 -12.33 3.19
CA GLN A 27 -0.93 -11.85 2.46
C GLN A 27 -1.09 -10.50 1.74
N ALA A 28 -2.29 -9.92 1.66
CA ALA A 28 -2.47 -8.56 1.17
C ALA A 28 -1.84 -7.51 2.11
N SER A 29 -0.95 -6.68 1.59
CA SER A 29 -0.32 -5.56 2.31
C SER A 29 -0.08 -4.36 1.39
N LEU A 30 0.11 -3.19 1.99
CA LEU A 30 0.45 -1.94 1.31
C LEU A 30 1.71 -1.32 1.93
N ILE A 31 2.55 -0.76 1.07
CA ILE A 31 3.59 0.18 1.46
C ILE A 31 3.16 1.55 0.97
N HIS A 32 2.96 2.48 1.91
CA HIS A 32 2.67 3.86 1.60
C HIS A 32 3.93 4.70 1.76
N ILE A 33 4.23 5.55 0.76
CA ILE A 33 5.40 6.41 0.75
C ILE A 33 4.94 7.86 0.69
N LYS A 34 5.42 8.70 1.62
CA LYS A 34 5.21 10.15 1.61
C LYS A 34 6.55 10.88 1.66
N GLY A 35 6.96 11.45 0.53
CA GLY A 35 8.23 12.13 0.33
C GLY A 35 8.77 11.83 -1.07
N ASP A 36 9.98 12.31 -1.36
CA ASP A 36 10.66 12.04 -2.62
C ASP A 36 11.57 10.82 -2.47
N TYR A 37 11.48 9.87 -3.41
CA TYR A 37 12.26 8.64 -3.41
C TYR A 37 12.65 8.29 -4.85
N ASP A 38 13.69 7.47 -4.99
CA ASP A 38 14.09 6.91 -6.28
C ASP A 38 13.17 5.73 -6.63
N GLU A 39 12.31 5.92 -7.63
CA GLU A 39 11.31 4.94 -8.02
C GLU A 39 11.92 3.68 -8.64
N ASP A 40 12.97 3.81 -9.45
CA ASP A 40 13.64 2.68 -10.10
C ASP A 40 14.33 1.80 -9.04
N THR A 41 15.09 2.42 -8.13
CA THR A 41 15.76 1.73 -7.04
C THR A 41 14.75 1.05 -6.10
N PHE A 42 13.63 1.73 -5.79
CA PHE A 42 12.59 1.14 -4.97
C PHE A 42 11.88 -0.03 -5.68
N ASN A 43 11.63 0.10 -6.97
CA ASN A 43 10.98 -0.95 -7.76
C ASN A 43 11.86 -2.21 -7.88
N GLU A 44 13.17 -2.05 -8.07
CA GLU A 44 14.12 -3.17 -7.99
C GLU A 44 14.07 -3.89 -6.64
N ALA A 45 14.00 -3.14 -5.53
CA ALA A 45 13.85 -3.71 -4.21
C ALA A 45 12.53 -4.49 -4.03
N ILE A 46 11.42 -3.99 -4.61
CA ILE A 46 10.14 -4.71 -4.63
C ILE A 46 10.23 -5.98 -5.46
N MET A 47 10.87 -5.94 -6.63
CA MET A 47 11.02 -7.11 -7.50
C MET A 47 11.90 -8.20 -6.89
N MET A 48 12.89 -7.86 -6.05
CA MET A 48 13.66 -8.86 -5.30
C MET A 48 12.81 -9.72 -4.36
N HIS A 49 11.67 -9.21 -3.88
CA HIS A 49 10.83 -9.88 -2.88
C HIS A 49 9.45 -10.30 -3.40
N THR A 50 9.07 -9.84 -4.58
CA THR A 50 7.78 -10.16 -5.19
C THR A 50 7.95 -11.30 -6.18
N SER A 51 7.03 -12.27 -6.15
CA SER A 51 7.05 -13.35 -7.14
C SER A 51 6.86 -12.79 -8.55
N THR A 52 7.55 -13.37 -9.54
CA THR A 52 7.32 -13.12 -10.96
C THR A 52 5.95 -13.63 -11.44
N SER A 53 5.23 -14.38 -10.59
CA SER A 53 3.89 -14.90 -10.84
C SER A 53 2.95 -14.52 -9.68
N PRO A 54 2.52 -13.25 -9.57
CA PRO A 54 1.67 -12.80 -8.47
C PRO A 54 0.25 -13.39 -8.53
N SER A 55 -0.38 -13.53 -7.37
CA SER A 55 -1.76 -13.99 -7.26
C SER A 55 -2.75 -12.86 -7.58
N TYR A 56 -3.44 -12.96 -8.71
CA TYR A 56 -4.45 -12.00 -9.14
C TYR A 56 -5.60 -11.83 -8.13
N PRO A 57 -6.12 -12.89 -7.49
CA PRO A 57 -7.10 -12.74 -6.42
C PRO A 57 -6.63 -11.87 -5.24
N ILE A 58 -5.37 -12.00 -4.83
CA ILE A 58 -4.80 -11.17 -3.75
C ILE A 58 -4.73 -9.71 -4.20
N VAL A 59 -4.24 -9.46 -5.41
CA VAL A 59 -4.17 -8.12 -6.00
C VAL A 59 -5.55 -7.46 -6.07
N ALA A 60 -6.55 -8.17 -6.60
CA ALA A 60 -7.93 -7.67 -6.69
C ALA A 60 -8.55 -7.39 -5.31
N SER A 61 -8.21 -8.19 -4.29
CA SER A 61 -8.69 -7.96 -2.93
C SER A 61 -8.17 -6.66 -2.32
N ILE A 62 -6.93 -6.24 -2.66
CA ILE A 62 -6.36 -4.96 -2.21
C ILE A 62 -7.12 -3.80 -2.83
N GLU A 63 -7.37 -3.85 -4.14
CA GLU A 63 -8.13 -2.79 -4.83
C GLU A 63 -9.55 -2.68 -4.29
N THR A 64 -10.20 -3.83 -4.05
CA THR A 64 -11.54 -3.89 -3.46
C THR A 64 -11.55 -3.28 -2.06
N ALA A 65 -10.57 -3.62 -1.20
CA ALA A 65 -10.45 -3.04 0.14
C ALA A 65 -10.32 -1.52 0.09
N ALA A 66 -9.51 -1.01 -0.84
CA ALA A 66 -9.36 0.43 -1.04
C ALA A 66 -10.69 1.06 -1.49
N ALA A 67 -11.40 0.45 -2.44
CA ALA A 67 -12.68 0.92 -2.94
C ALA A 67 -13.77 0.98 -1.85
N MET A 68 -13.81 -0.02 -0.95
CA MET A 68 -14.76 -0.05 0.17
C MET A 68 -14.62 1.16 1.10
N LEU A 69 -13.42 1.72 1.24
CA LEU A 69 -13.12 2.86 2.11
C LEU A 69 -13.20 4.22 1.41
N ARG A 70 -13.47 4.25 0.10
CA ARG A 70 -13.57 5.52 -0.64
C ARG A 70 -14.83 6.29 -0.25
N GLY A 71 -14.71 7.62 -0.20
CA GLY A 71 -15.84 8.52 -0.06
C GLY A 71 -16.55 8.46 1.31
N ASN A 72 -17.84 8.76 1.32
CA ASN A 72 -18.62 8.85 2.57
C ASN A 72 -18.94 7.49 3.19
N SER A 73 -18.94 6.41 2.41
CA SER A 73 -19.15 5.05 2.91
C SER A 73 -18.03 4.59 3.84
N GLY A 74 -16.78 4.99 3.58
CA GLY A 74 -15.62 4.64 4.41
C GLY A 74 -15.36 5.55 5.61
N LYS A 75 -16.14 6.61 5.80
CA LYS A 75 -15.97 7.61 6.88
C LYS A 75 -16.88 7.39 8.09
N ARG A 76 -17.82 6.45 8.01
CA ARG A 76 -18.82 6.20 9.06
C ARG A 76 -18.33 5.19 10.08
#